data_AF-A0A4Y7SY02-F1
#
_entry.id   AF-A0A4Y7SY02-F1
#
_cell.length_a   1.000
_cell.length_b   1.000
_cell.length_c   1.000
_cell.angle_alpha   90.00
_cell.angle_beta   90.00
_cell.angle_gamma   90.00
#
_symmetry.space_group_name_H-M   'P 1'
#
loop_
_entity.id
_entity.type
_entity.pdbx_description
1 polymer ?
#
loop_
_entity_poly.entity_id
_entity_poly.type
_entity_poly.pdbx_seq_one_letter_code
_entity_poly.pdbx_strand_id
1 'polypeptide(L)'
;MLEAKLQEAGLLKKLLDAIKELVTDANFECNEEGINLQAMDNSHVALVSVLIQAAGFKRYRCDRPMPLGVNLGSLTKVLKCAKDDDICTLKAADEADLLNLVYEAKNSDRIAEYEMKLMDIDSDQLGIPETEYDARVTLPSNEFSRIVRDLSLLGESVRIEVSKEGVRFASEGEAANGSILLRQTEGSISGGKIVALSKDGEDDGEVKEEDDEEENEDDDEDEEGSKKKKKSKGKKEKKVKKEDGDEDEEMGDVDEDGEEEQDDESEDEEESNGKKRKKKASSSSKPAKKAKTSKSKKGDDDDDTSGVLIEMNQHVSLTFSLKYLVNFSKSGSLANKVQLMMSNDVPLLVAYEFDQGHIRYYLAPKIGDD
;
A
#
# COMPACT_ATOMS: atom_id res chain seq x y z
N MET A 1 18.80 22.42 12.60
CA MET A 1 19.47 21.61 11.57
C MET A 1 18.90 20.19 11.55
N LEU A 2 18.91 19.53 10.38
CA LEU A 2 18.66 18.10 10.23
C LEU A 2 19.97 17.35 9.93
N GLU A 3 20.20 16.22 10.62
CA GLU A 3 21.15 15.17 10.25
C GLU A 3 20.50 13.80 10.49
N ALA A 4 20.08 13.13 9.41
CA ALA A 4 19.41 11.83 9.46
C ALA A 4 20.20 10.76 8.69
N LYS A 5 20.75 9.77 9.40
CA LYS A 5 21.65 8.75 8.86
C LYS A 5 20.99 7.37 8.84
N LEU A 6 20.57 6.94 7.66
CA LEU A 6 20.03 5.61 7.37
C LEU A 6 21.14 4.57 7.27
N GLN A 7 20.92 3.37 7.80
CA GLN A 7 21.89 2.27 7.72
C GLN A 7 22.00 1.69 6.29
N GLU A 8 20.94 1.73 5.49
CA GLU A 8 20.92 1.24 4.10
C GLU A 8 20.05 2.17 3.22
N ALA A 9 20.63 2.70 2.14
CA ALA A 9 19.93 3.59 1.20
C ALA A 9 18.78 2.87 0.46
N GLY A 10 18.81 1.54 0.39
CA GLY A 10 17.76 0.71 -0.18
C GLY A 10 16.37 0.97 0.42
N LEU A 11 16.26 1.35 1.70
CA LEU A 11 14.97 1.69 2.31
C LEU A 11 14.33 2.91 1.64
N LEU A 12 15.05 4.03 1.59
CA LEU A 12 14.55 5.28 1.01
C LEU A 12 14.29 5.12 -0.50
N LYS A 13 15.09 4.30 -1.20
CA LYS A 13 14.87 3.95 -2.61
C LYS A 13 13.55 3.20 -2.82
N LYS A 14 13.26 2.18 -2.01
CA LYS A 14 11.99 1.42 -2.07
C LYS A 14 10.78 2.30 -1.73
N LEU A 15 10.91 3.13 -0.68
CA LEU A 15 9.87 4.06 -0.23
C LEU A 15 9.48 5.03 -1.34
N LEU A 16 10.46 5.67 -1.99
CA LEU A 16 10.20 6.55 -3.13
C LEU A 16 9.63 5.80 -4.34
N ASP A 17 10.11 4.59 -4.64
CA ASP A 17 9.59 3.78 -5.73
C ASP A 17 8.09 3.48 -5.57
N ALA A 18 7.62 3.38 -4.31
CA ALA A 18 6.23 3.13 -3.97
C ALA A 18 5.32 4.37 -3.91
N ILE A 19 5.86 5.60 -3.90
CA ILE A 19 5.06 6.85 -3.82
C ILE A 19 5.19 7.79 -5.03
N LYS A 20 6.29 7.72 -5.80
CA LYS A 20 6.59 8.60 -6.97
C LYS A 20 5.54 8.62 -8.09
N GLU A 21 4.59 7.69 -8.10
CA GLU A 21 3.52 7.58 -9.11
C GLU A 21 2.17 8.09 -8.60
N LEU A 22 2.07 8.37 -7.30
CA LEU A 22 0.92 9.01 -6.68
C LEU A 22 1.16 10.52 -6.56
N VAL A 23 2.41 10.90 -6.26
CA VAL A 23 2.81 12.26 -5.90
C VAL A 23 4.04 12.67 -6.71
N THR A 24 4.04 13.88 -7.26
CA THR A 24 5.19 14.43 -8.01
C THR A 24 6.16 15.16 -7.09
N ASP A 25 5.61 15.93 -6.16
CA ASP A 25 6.31 16.89 -5.29
C ASP A 25 5.71 16.78 -3.89
N ALA A 26 6.54 16.70 -2.85
CA ALA A 26 6.08 16.49 -1.47
C ALA A 26 7.01 17.14 -0.45
N ASN A 27 6.46 17.49 0.71
CA ASN A 27 7.24 17.82 1.90
C ASN A 27 7.62 16.53 2.64
N PHE A 28 8.93 16.34 2.86
CA PHE A 28 9.40 15.51 3.97
C PHE A 28 9.47 16.40 5.20
N GLU A 29 8.43 16.33 6.02
CA GLU A 29 8.45 16.95 7.33
C GLU A 29 9.42 16.16 8.22
N CYS A 30 10.27 16.89 8.93
CA CYS A 30 11.25 16.32 9.84
C CYS A 30 11.03 16.95 11.22
N ASN A 31 10.78 16.14 12.24
CA ASN A 31 10.57 16.56 13.63
C ASN A 31 11.43 15.69 14.58
N GLU A 32 11.22 15.75 15.89
CA GLU A 32 11.98 14.91 16.85
C GLU A 32 11.60 13.42 16.79
N GLU A 33 10.37 13.09 16.38
CA GLU A 33 9.83 11.72 16.28
C GLU A 33 10.36 10.99 15.06
N GLY A 34 10.74 11.71 14.00
CA GLY A 34 11.32 11.15 12.78
C GLY A 34 11.06 12.00 11.54
N ILE A 35 10.98 11.31 10.39
CA ILE A 35 10.63 11.91 9.10
C ILE A 35 9.24 11.41 8.69
N ASN A 36 8.30 12.33 8.55
CA ASN A 36 6.96 12.08 8.06
C ASN A 36 6.75 12.69 6.66
N LEU A 37 5.87 12.07 5.87
CA LEU A 37 5.43 12.60 4.58
C LEU A 37 3.93 12.32 4.46
N GLN A 38 3.16 13.36 4.20
CA GLN A 38 1.75 13.26 3.87
C GLN A 38 1.50 13.97 2.54
N ALA A 39 0.77 13.34 1.63
CA ALA A 39 0.43 13.94 0.34
C ALA A 39 -0.82 13.28 -0.27
N MET A 40 -1.58 14.06 -1.04
CA MET A 40 -2.67 13.57 -1.88
C MET A 40 -2.18 13.33 -3.31
N ASP A 41 -2.89 12.48 -4.05
CA ASP A 41 -2.75 12.39 -5.50
C ASP A 41 -3.43 13.57 -6.22
N ASN A 42 -3.10 13.80 -7.49
CA ASN A 42 -3.66 14.90 -8.29
C ASN A 42 -5.20 14.90 -8.45
N SER A 43 -5.89 13.79 -8.14
CA SER A 43 -7.35 13.73 -8.15
C SER A 43 -8.00 13.90 -6.78
N HIS A 44 -7.19 13.97 -5.70
CA HIS A 44 -7.64 14.00 -4.31
C HIS A 44 -8.52 12.79 -3.89
N VAL A 45 -8.32 11.64 -4.55
CA VAL A 45 -9.04 10.37 -4.29
C VAL A 45 -8.21 9.44 -3.41
N ALA A 46 -6.88 9.59 -3.44
CA ALA A 46 -5.93 8.83 -2.63
C ALA A 46 -5.01 9.75 -1.81
N LEU A 47 -4.78 9.38 -0.55
CA LEU A 47 -3.80 10.01 0.33
C LEU A 47 -2.74 8.98 0.72
N VAL A 48 -1.47 9.37 0.68
CA VAL A 48 -0.36 8.61 1.25
C VAL A 48 0.14 9.28 2.53
N SER A 49 0.38 8.48 3.56
CA SER A 49 1.00 8.85 4.81
C SER A 49 2.17 7.91 5.07
N VAL A 50 3.35 8.47 5.29
CA VAL A 50 4.59 7.74 5.52
C VAL A 50 5.22 8.25 6.80
N LEU A 51 5.72 7.33 7.62
CA LEU A 51 6.52 7.64 8.80
C LEU A 51 7.79 6.78 8.80
N ILE A 52 8.94 7.40 9.01
CA ILE A 52 10.19 6.74 9.40
C ILE A 52 10.55 7.29 10.79
N GLN A 53 10.47 6.46 11.82
CA GLN A 53 10.73 6.85 13.20
C GLN A 53 12.22 7.18 13.41
N ALA A 54 12.52 8.13 14.29
CA ALA A 54 13.88 8.54 14.66
C ALA A 54 14.76 7.36 15.11
N ALA A 55 14.15 6.39 15.80
CA ALA A 55 14.80 5.15 16.25
C ALA A 55 15.22 4.22 15.09
N GLY A 56 14.64 4.36 13.89
CA GLY A 56 15.02 3.60 12.70
C GLY A 56 16.34 4.07 12.07
N PHE A 57 16.80 5.27 12.39
CA PHE A 57 18.06 5.82 11.89
C PHE A 57 19.23 5.43 12.80
N LYS A 58 20.40 5.21 12.19
CA LYS A 58 21.68 4.98 12.91
C LYS A 58 22.10 6.20 13.74
N ARG A 59 21.71 7.38 13.29
CA ARG A 59 21.87 8.67 13.96
C ARG A 59 20.79 9.58 13.41
N TYR A 60 20.02 10.19 14.30
CA TYR A 60 19.00 11.16 13.96
C TYR A 60 19.18 12.41 14.83
N ARG A 61 19.04 13.58 14.22
CA ARG A 61 19.01 14.87 14.90
C ARG A 61 18.17 15.82 14.06
N CYS A 62 17.12 16.36 14.65
CA CYS A 62 16.33 17.45 14.10
C CYS A 62 16.20 18.49 15.22
N ASP A 63 16.79 19.68 15.08
CA ASP A 63 16.78 20.68 16.17
C ASP A 63 15.46 21.45 16.27
N ARG A 64 14.67 21.48 15.19
CA ARG A 64 13.37 22.14 15.08
C ARG A 64 12.58 21.48 13.95
N PRO A 65 11.23 21.37 14.05
CA PRO A 65 10.39 20.93 12.96
C PRO A 65 10.66 21.72 11.67
N MET A 66 10.88 21.02 10.56
CA MET A 66 11.14 21.65 9.26
C MET A 66 10.62 20.82 8.08
N PRO A 67 9.88 21.43 7.14
CA PRO A 67 9.49 20.78 5.89
C PRO A 67 10.65 20.82 4.88
N LEU A 68 10.91 19.71 4.20
CA LEU A 68 11.83 19.62 3.08
C LEU A 68 11.05 19.33 1.80
N GLY A 69 10.62 20.39 1.12
CA GLY A 69 9.90 20.30 -0.15
C GLY A 69 10.80 19.84 -1.29
N VAL A 70 10.47 18.72 -1.91
CA VAL A 70 11.29 18.07 -2.95
C VAL A 70 10.45 17.50 -4.09
N ASN A 71 11.00 17.60 -5.31
CA ASN A 71 10.49 16.87 -6.46
C ASN A 71 10.92 15.40 -6.36
N LEU A 72 9.96 14.48 -6.16
CA LEU A 72 10.22 13.05 -5.94
C LEU A 72 10.89 12.39 -7.15
N GLY A 73 10.61 12.87 -8.36
CA GLY A 73 11.28 12.43 -9.58
C GLY A 73 12.78 12.76 -9.62
N SER A 74 13.16 13.91 -9.08
CA SER A 74 14.55 14.37 -9.00
C SER A 74 15.31 13.71 -7.84
N LEU A 75 14.68 13.60 -6.67
CA LEU A 75 15.21 12.84 -5.54
C LEU A 75 15.43 11.36 -5.90
N THR A 76 14.50 10.74 -6.64
CA THR A 76 14.66 9.37 -7.18
C THR A 76 15.87 9.23 -8.11
N LYS A 77 16.17 10.24 -8.94
CA LYS A 77 17.39 10.23 -9.80
C LYS A 77 18.66 10.28 -8.96
N VAL A 78 18.70 11.12 -7.93
CA VAL A 78 19.87 11.24 -7.03
C VAL A 78 20.08 9.99 -6.17
N LEU A 79 19.01 9.32 -5.72
CA LEU A 79 19.10 8.07 -4.97
C LEU A 79 19.46 6.84 -5.83
N LYS A 80 19.26 6.90 -7.16
CA LYS A 80 19.80 5.88 -8.08
C LYS A 80 21.33 5.88 -8.16
N CYS A 81 22.01 6.93 -7.69
CA CYS A 81 23.48 6.98 -7.59
C CYS A 81 24.06 6.22 -6.39
N ALA A 82 23.21 5.80 -5.44
CA ALA A 82 23.56 4.94 -4.31
C ALA A 82 23.26 3.47 -4.61
N LYS A 83 24.11 2.56 -4.13
CA LYS A 83 23.74 1.14 -3.99
C LYS A 83 22.75 0.96 -2.85
N ASP A 84 22.08 -0.18 -2.82
CA ASP A 84 21.09 -0.47 -1.77
C ASP A 84 21.76 -0.66 -0.40
N ASP A 85 23.00 -1.18 -0.38
CA ASP A 85 23.82 -1.41 0.83
C ASP A 85 24.69 -0.21 1.24
N ASP A 86 24.69 0.88 0.48
CA ASP A 86 25.39 2.12 0.85
C ASP A 86 24.66 2.78 2.04
N ILE A 87 25.40 3.39 2.96
CA ILE A 87 24.86 4.19 4.06
C ILE A 87 24.44 5.56 3.49
N CYS A 88 23.22 6.02 3.79
CA CYS A 88 22.70 7.31 3.32
C CYS A 88 22.57 8.30 4.48
N THR A 89 23.10 9.52 4.33
CA THR A 89 22.92 10.60 5.29
C THR A 89 22.26 11.80 4.62
N LEU A 90 21.10 12.21 5.11
CA LEU A 90 20.41 13.45 4.72
C LEU A 90 20.83 14.58 5.65
N LYS A 91 21.15 15.76 5.10
CA LYS A 91 21.55 16.94 5.87
C LYS A 91 20.91 18.21 5.31
N ALA A 92 20.33 19.02 6.22
CA ALA A 92 19.78 20.33 5.90
C ALA A 92 20.10 21.34 7.04
N ALA A 93 20.47 22.57 6.66
CA ALA A 93 20.60 23.70 7.58
C ALA A 93 19.22 24.25 8.00
N ASP A 94 19.15 25.04 9.07
CA ASP A 94 17.87 25.53 9.62
C ASP A 94 17.01 26.37 8.65
N GLU A 95 17.65 27.08 7.73
CA GLU A 95 17.02 27.82 6.63
C GLU A 95 17.63 27.27 5.32
N ALA A 96 17.32 26.01 5.01
CA ALA A 96 17.92 25.31 3.88
C ALA A 96 17.22 25.62 2.56
N ASP A 97 17.94 26.26 1.64
CA ASP A 97 17.64 26.21 0.20
C ASP A 97 18.04 24.86 -0.43
N LEU A 98 18.85 24.06 0.27
CA LEU A 98 19.61 22.93 -0.27
C LEU A 98 19.57 21.72 0.69
N LEU A 99 19.18 20.56 0.15
CA LEU A 99 19.31 19.25 0.81
C LEU A 99 20.56 18.55 0.29
N ASN A 100 21.45 18.18 1.22
CA ASN A 100 22.66 17.41 0.92
C ASN A 100 22.45 15.92 1.26
N LEU A 101 22.74 15.04 0.30
CA LEU A 101 22.70 13.59 0.43
C LEU A 101 24.12 13.04 0.31
N VAL A 102 24.60 12.41 1.39
CA VAL A 102 25.91 11.76 1.45
C VAL A 102 25.74 10.25 1.45
N TYR A 103 26.36 9.57 0.48
CA TYR A 103 26.40 8.11 0.39
C TYR A 103 27.79 7.58 0.73
N GLU A 104 27.89 6.75 1.76
CA GLU A 104 29.12 6.07 2.20
C GLU A 104 29.06 4.59 1.82
N ALA A 105 29.97 4.12 0.96
CA ALA A 105 29.95 2.75 0.49
C ALA A 105 30.45 1.75 1.56
N LYS A 106 29.68 0.68 1.80
CA LYS A 106 29.94 -0.31 2.87
C LYS A 106 31.26 -1.10 2.69
N ASN A 107 31.72 -1.24 1.46
CA ASN A 107 32.82 -2.13 1.05
C ASN A 107 34.02 -1.40 0.41
N SER A 108 34.08 -0.07 0.48
CA SER A 108 35.14 0.75 -0.13
C SER A 108 35.13 2.17 0.43
N ASP A 109 36.26 2.87 0.43
CA ASP A 109 36.38 4.28 0.88
C ASP A 109 35.71 5.32 -0.07
N ARG A 110 34.70 4.90 -0.86
CA ARG A 110 33.91 5.80 -1.72
C ARG A 110 32.88 6.52 -0.87
N ILE A 111 33.04 7.84 -0.79
CA ILE A 111 32.00 8.77 -0.34
C ILE A 111 31.54 9.55 -1.58
N ALA A 112 30.22 9.71 -1.74
CA ALA A 112 29.64 10.53 -2.80
C ALA A 112 28.65 11.52 -2.16
N GLU A 113 28.79 12.79 -2.50
CA GLU A 113 27.95 13.88 -1.99
C GLU A 113 27.14 14.47 -3.15
N TYR A 114 25.85 14.69 -2.91
CA TYR A 114 24.91 15.24 -3.88
C TYR A 114 24.08 16.33 -3.23
N GLU A 115 23.97 17.46 -3.90
CA GLU A 115 23.21 18.61 -3.43
C GLU A 115 22.02 18.83 -4.36
N MET A 116 20.83 19.03 -3.79
CA MET A 116 19.61 19.36 -4.53
C MET A 116 18.92 20.57 -3.92
N LYS A 117 18.30 21.37 -4.78
CA LYS A 117 17.47 22.49 -4.35
C LYS A 117 16.18 21.99 -3.72
N LEU A 118 15.84 22.56 -2.59
CA LEU A 118 14.53 22.46 -1.99
C LEU A 118 13.58 23.42 -2.71
N MET A 119 12.28 23.21 -2.50
CA MET A 119 11.21 24.00 -3.09
C MET A 119 10.21 24.35 -1.99
N ASP A 120 9.65 25.55 -2.04
CA ASP A 120 8.52 25.91 -1.19
C ASP A 120 7.28 25.18 -1.71
N ILE A 121 6.78 24.24 -0.91
CA ILE A 121 5.53 23.51 -1.16
C ILE A 121 4.61 23.78 0.03
N ASP A 122 3.41 24.28 -0.24
CA ASP A 122 2.40 24.53 0.78
C ASP A 122 2.02 23.21 1.48
N SER A 123 2.13 23.17 2.81
CA SER A 123 1.81 21.97 3.61
C SER A 123 0.38 22.03 4.14
N ASP A 124 -0.58 21.56 3.34
CA ASP A 124 -1.94 21.30 3.79
C ASP A 124 -1.99 19.95 4.54
N GLN A 125 -1.55 19.95 5.80
CA GLN A 125 -1.68 18.79 6.68
C GLN A 125 -3.15 18.42 6.88
N LEU A 126 -3.55 17.24 6.42
CA LEU A 126 -4.86 16.67 6.64
C LEU A 126 -4.86 15.85 7.94
N GLY A 127 -5.66 16.28 8.91
CA GLY A 127 -5.94 15.49 10.10
C GLY A 127 -6.62 14.17 9.70
N ILE A 128 -5.92 13.06 9.87
CA ILE A 128 -6.48 11.71 9.68
C ILE A 128 -7.21 11.35 10.98
N PRO A 129 -8.54 11.18 10.97
CA PRO A 129 -9.28 10.84 12.19
C PRO A 129 -9.00 9.39 12.63
N GLU A 130 -8.91 9.17 13.94
CA GLU A 130 -8.95 7.82 14.50
C GLU A 130 -10.29 7.17 14.11
N THR A 131 -10.21 6.15 13.25
CA THR A 131 -11.38 5.53 12.62
C THR A 131 -11.44 4.07 13.01
N GLU A 132 -12.58 3.64 13.57
CA GLU A 132 -12.84 2.22 13.79
C GLU A 132 -13.22 1.54 12.46
N TYR A 133 -12.65 0.36 12.22
CA TYR A 133 -12.87 -0.41 10.99
C TYR A 133 -13.66 -1.69 11.29
N ASP A 134 -14.68 -1.97 10.47
CA ASP A 134 -15.54 -3.15 10.57
C ASP A 134 -14.81 -4.44 10.21
N ALA A 135 -13.82 -4.35 9.33
CA ALA A 135 -13.05 -5.48 8.84
C ALA A 135 -11.55 -5.12 8.72
N ARG A 136 -10.71 -6.04 9.18
CA ARG A 136 -9.24 -5.98 9.11
C ARG A 136 -8.71 -7.30 8.55
N VAL A 137 -8.10 -7.21 7.37
CA VAL A 137 -7.55 -8.36 6.64
C VAL A 137 -6.04 -8.20 6.53
N THR A 138 -5.28 -9.12 7.11
CA THR A 138 -3.81 -9.18 6.94
C THR A 138 -3.47 -10.35 6.04
N LEU A 139 -2.72 -10.10 4.96
CA LEU A 139 -2.34 -11.09 3.96
C LEU A 139 -0.90 -10.86 3.45
N PRO A 140 -0.26 -11.85 2.82
CA PRO A 140 1.06 -11.67 2.21
C PRO A 140 1.04 -10.59 1.12
N SER A 141 1.98 -9.65 1.17
CA SER A 141 2.06 -8.51 0.23
C SER A 141 2.25 -8.95 -1.22
N ASN A 142 2.99 -10.04 -1.44
CA ASN A 142 3.19 -10.63 -2.76
C ASN A 142 1.89 -11.18 -3.36
N GLU A 143 1.02 -11.81 -2.55
CA GLU A 143 -0.26 -12.33 -3.01
C GLU A 143 -1.26 -11.20 -3.27
N PHE A 144 -1.34 -10.19 -2.39
CA PHE A 144 -2.11 -8.97 -2.68
C PHE A 144 -1.65 -8.31 -4.00
N SER A 145 -0.34 -8.13 -4.16
CA SER A 145 0.27 -7.52 -5.34
C SER A 145 0.06 -8.35 -6.62
N ARG A 146 -0.11 -9.66 -6.50
CA ARG A 146 -0.53 -10.53 -7.60
C ARG A 146 -2.01 -10.33 -7.92
N ILE A 147 -2.89 -10.44 -6.93
CA ILE A 147 -4.35 -10.31 -7.09
C ILE A 147 -4.72 -9.01 -7.80
N VAL A 148 -4.18 -7.87 -7.37
CA VAL A 148 -4.52 -6.58 -7.98
C VAL A 148 -3.97 -6.43 -9.40
N ARG A 149 -2.83 -7.05 -9.74
CA ARG A 149 -2.32 -7.08 -11.12
C ARG A 149 -3.17 -7.98 -12.00
N ASP A 150 -3.43 -9.21 -11.56
CA ASP A 150 -4.20 -10.20 -12.32
C ASP A 150 -5.62 -9.67 -12.62
N LEU A 151 -6.27 -8.99 -11.66
CA LEU A 151 -7.57 -8.35 -11.86
C LEU A 151 -7.51 -7.07 -12.72
N SER A 152 -6.42 -6.29 -12.67
CA SER A 152 -6.26 -5.09 -13.51
C SER A 152 -6.14 -5.37 -15.01
N LEU A 153 -5.94 -6.64 -15.40
CA LEU A 153 -6.00 -7.09 -16.79
C LEU A 153 -7.44 -7.37 -17.26
N LEU A 154 -8.40 -7.45 -16.34
CA LEU A 154 -9.80 -7.78 -16.62
C LEU A 154 -10.69 -6.54 -16.60
N GLY A 155 -10.51 -5.67 -15.61
CA GLY A 155 -11.30 -4.44 -15.47
C GLY A 155 -10.61 -3.36 -14.65
N GLU A 156 -11.21 -2.17 -14.60
CA GLU A 156 -10.66 -1.00 -13.89
C GLU A 156 -10.98 -0.96 -12.40
N SER A 157 -11.94 -1.77 -11.96
CA SER A 157 -12.50 -1.71 -10.60
C SER A 157 -12.50 -3.10 -9.96
N VAL A 158 -12.23 -3.15 -8.65
CA VAL A 158 -12.36 -4.36 -7.84
C VAL A 158 -13.34 -4.13 -6.70
N ARG A 159 -14.34 -4.99 -6.59
CA ARG A 159 -15.16 -5.16 -5.39
C ARG A 159 -14.38 -6.01 -4.41
N ILE A 160 -14.10 -5.47 -3.24
CA ILE A 160 -13.51 -6.18 -2.11
C ILE A 160 -14.62 -6.43 -1.10
N GLU A 161 -14.93 -7.70 -0.88
CA GLU A 161 -15.96 -8.16 0.05
C GLU A 161 -15.32 -8.96 1.18
N VAL A 162 -15.55 -8.57 2.43
CA VAL A 162 -15.13 -9.32 3.62
C VAL A 162 -16.36 -9.96 4.26
N SER A 163 -16.32 -11.29 4.38
CA SER A 163 -17.44 -12.11 4.86
C SER A 163 -16.95 -13.24 5.76
N LYS A 164 -17.90 -14.01 6.33
CA LYS A 164 -17.59 -15.24 7.08
C LYS A 164 -16.97 -16.35 6.23
N GLU A 165 -17.02 -16.27 4.89
CA GLU A 165 -16.32 -17.22 4.01
C GLU A 165 -14.83 -16.88 3.86
N GLY A 166 -14.47 -15.61 4.03
CA GLY A 166 -13.16 -15.05 3.73
C GLY A 166 -13.25 -13.67 3.07
N VAL A 167 -12.12 -13.21 2.51
CA VAL A 167 -12.04 -12.00 1.70
C VAL A 167 -12.09 -12.35 0.22
N ARG A 168 -13.00 -11.71 -0.51
CA ARG A 168 -13.23 -11.91 -1.94
C ARG A 168 -12.87 -10.65 -2.71
N PHE A 169 -12.03 -10.81 -3.72
CA PHE A 169 -11.70 -9.77 -4.70
C PHE A 169 -12.40 -10.15 -6.01
N ALA A 170 -13.32 -9.32 -6.49
CA ALA A 170 -14.04 -9.54 -7.73
C ALA A 170 -13.89 -8.35 -8.68
N SER A 171 -13.60 -8.60 -9.94
CA SER A 171 -13.55 -7.58 -10.99
C SER A 171 -14.42 -8.04 -12.16
N GLU A 172 -15.25 -7.13 -12.65
CA GLU A 172 -16.06 -7.33 -13.84
C GLU A 172 -15.42 -6.55 -15.00
N GLY A 173 -15.45 -7.15 -16.19
CA GLY A 173 -14.68 -6.68 -17.34
C GLY A 173 -15.36 -7.04 -18.65
N GLU A 174 -15.05 -6.29 -19.71
CA GLU A 174 -15.69 -6.48 -21.03
C GLU A 174 -15.43 -7.88 -21.62
N ALA A 175 -14.19 -8.35 -21.54
CA ALA A 175 -13.79 -9.64 -22.10
C ALA A 175 -13.96 -10.83 -21.12
N ALA A 176 -13.83 -10.59 -19.81
CA ALA A 176 -13.91 -11.62 -18.78
C ALA A 176 -14.09 -11.05 -17.38
N ASN A 177 -14.74 -11.82 -16.50
CA ASN A 177 -14.90 -11.52 -15.07
C ASN A 177 -13.95 -12.39 -14.24
N GLY A 178 -13.38 -11.81 -13.18
CA GLY A 178 -12.50 -12.50 -12.23
C GLY A 178 -13.07 -12.49 -10.82
N SER A 179 -12.94 -13.60 -10.09
CA SER A 179 -13.21 -13.65 -8.65
C SER A 179 -12.18 -14.54 -7.95
N ILE A 180 -11.52 -13.98 -6.94
CA ILE A 180 -10.50 -14.64 -6.12
C ILE A 180 -10.98 -14.57 -4.67
N LEU A 181 -11.02 -15.72 -3.99
CA LEU A 181 -11.40 -15.82 -2.57
C LEU A 181 -10.20 -16.33 -1.77
N LEU A 182 -9.78 -15.55 -0.77
CA LEU A 182 -8.83 -15.99 0.23
C LEU A 182 -9.58 -16.32 1.53
N ARG A 183 -9.36 -17.52 2.06
CA ARG A 183 -9.91 -17.97 3.34
C ARG A 183 -8.91 -17.76 4.45
N GLN A 184 -9.40 -17.58 5.68
CA GLN A 184 -8.55 -17.49 6.87
C GLN A 184 -7.70 -18.77 7.01
N THR A 185 -6.42 -18.60 7.32
CA THR A 185 -5.50 -19.73 7.52
C THR A 185 -5.68 -20.34 8.91
N GLU A 186 -5.82 -21.65 8.98
CA GLU A 186 -5.90 -22.39 10.24
C GLU A 186 -4.60 -22.23 11.04
N GLY A 187 -4.68 -21.64 12.24
CA GLY A 187 -3.54 -21.40 13.12
C GLY A 187 -3.21 -19.93 13.39
N SER A 188 -3.57 -19.01 12.49
CA SER A 188 -3.22 -17.58 12.59
C SER A 188 -3.90 -16.79 13.73
N ILE A 189 -4.72 -17.45 14.55
CA ILE A 189 -5.55 -16.82 15.60
C ILE A 189 -4.79 -16.66 16.93
N SER A 190 -3.63 -17.32 17.11
CA SER A 190 -2.89 -17.29 18.38
C SER A 190 -1.40 -17.00 18.20
N GLY A 191 -1.00 -15.72 18.32
CA GLY A 191 0.41 -15.35 18.48
C GLY A 191 0.76 -13.92 18.07
N GLY A 192 0.08 -13.38 17.07
CA GLY A 192 0.30 -12.01 16.62
C GLY A 192 -0.18 -10.99 17.65
N LYS A 193 0.73 -10.47 18.49
CA LYS A 193 0.58 -9.11 19.03
C LYS A 193 0.66 -8.16 17.86
N ILE A 194 -0.48 -7.89 17.23
CA ILE A 194 -0.60 -6.80 16.27
C ILE A 194 -0.30 -5.51 17.02
N VAL A 195 0.55 -4.67 16.43
CA VAL A 195 0.84 -3.36 16.98
C VAL A 195 -0.47 -2.60 17.04
N ALA A 196 -0.94 -2.28 18.25
CA ALA A 196 -1.96 -1.26 18.39
C ALA A 196 -1.37 0.03 17.80
N LEU A 197 -2.15 0.80 17.05
CA LEU A 197 -1.74 2.15 16.71
C LEU A 197 -1.42 2.86 18.03
N SER A 198 -0.19 3.36 18.15
CA SER A 198 0.23 4.10 19.33
C SER A 198 -0.67 5.32 19.47
N LYS A 199 -1.34 5.41 20.62
CA LYS A 199 -2.03 6.64 21.02
C LYS A 199 -0.97 7.70 21.30
N ASP A 200 -0.88 8.69 20.44
CA ASP A 200 -0.05 9.86 20.65
C ASP A 200 -0.92 10.96 21.29
N GLY A 201 -0.60 11.34 22.54
CA GLY A 201 -1.15 12.54 23.19
C GLY A 201 -1.78 12.34 24.58
N GLU A 202 -1.47 13.30 25.46
CA GLU A 202 -2.16 13.64 26.73
C GLU A 202 -2.02 12.67 27.91
N ASP A 203 -0.82 12.66 28.53
CA ASP A 203 -0.66 12.50 29.98
C ASP A 203 -0.34 13.86 30.59
N ASP A 204 -1.39 14.61 30.93
CA ASP A 204 -1.28 15.89 31.63
C ASP A 204 -1.15 15.60 33.13
N GLY A 205 0.08 15.68 33.65
CA GLY A 205 0.41 15.28 35.00
C GLY A 205 -0.15 16.21 36.08
N GLU A 206 -1.33 15.90 36.63
CA GLU A 206 -1.71 16.29 37.99
C GLU A 206 -1.76 15.09 38.93
N VAL A 207 -0.68 14.90 39.70
CA VAL A 207 -0.72 14.08 40.91
C VAL A 207 -1.60 14.79 41.94
N LYS A 208 -2.72 14.17 42.30
CA LYS A 208 -3.41 14.43 43.57
C LYS A 208 -3.55 13.10 44.32
N GLU A 209 -3.20 13.15 45.59
CA GLU A 209 -3.02 11.98 46.45
C GLU A 209 -4.37 11.32 46.79
N GLU A 210 -4.35 10.00 46.90
CA GLU A 210 -5.47 9.19 47.40
C GLU A 210 -5.54 9.35 48.94
N ASP A 211 -6.66 9.84 49.45
CA ASP A 211 -7.07 9.61 50.85
C ASP A 211 -8.24 8.61 50.81
N ASP A 212 -7.96 7.37 51.24
CA ASP A 212 -8.96 6.34 51.51
C ASP A 212 -9.77 6.70 52.77
N GLU A 213 -11.08 6.90 52.64
CA GLU A 213 -12.03 6.69 53.74
C GLU A 213 -13.08 5.64 53.33
N GLU A 214 -12.95 4.45 53.92
CA GLU A 214 -13.98 3.40 53.87
C GLU A 214 -15.17 3.82 54.76
N GLU A 215 -16.38 3.93 54.19
CA GLU A 215 -17.61 3.67 54.93
C GLU A 215 -18.48 2.66 54.15
N ASN A 216 -18.75 1.52 54.80
CA ASN A 216 -19.84 0.64 54.43
C ASN A 216 -21.11 1.16 55.13
N GLU A 217 -22.28 1.07 54.49
CA GLU A 217 -23.46 0.47 55.13
C GLU A 217 -24.56 0.16 54.09
N ASP A 218 -25.41 -0.79 54.45
CA ASP A 218 -26.42 -1.42 53.61
C ASP A 218 -27.71 -0.58 53.46
N ASP A 219 -28.53 -0.86 52.42
CA ASP A 219 -29.96 -1.22 52.58
C ASP A 219 -30.72 -1.29 51.23
N ASP A 220 -31.04 -2.53 50.84
CA ASP A 220 -32.37 -3.08 50.53
C ASP A 220 -33.41 -2.50 49.53
N GLU A 221 -34.20 -3.47 49.01
CA GLU A 221 -35.60 -3.43 48.52
C GLU A 221 -35.99 -2.83 47.13
N ASP A 222 -36.03 -3.73 46.13
CA ASP A 222 -37.26 -4.34 45.54
C ASP A 222 -38.15 -3.73 44.41
N GLU A 223 -38.70 -4.73 43.68
CA GLU A 223 -39.90 -4.84 42.81
C GLU A 223 -40.12 -4.20 41.41
N GLU A 224 -40.34 -5.13 40.46
CA GLU A 224 -41.23 -5.22 39.29
C GLU A 224 -42.05 -4.01 38.75
N GLY A 225 -42.17 -3.92 37.40
CA GLY A 225 -42.94 -2.82 36.75
C GLY A 225 -43.59 -3.00 35.35
N SER A 226 -43.67 -4.19 34.75
CA SER A 226 -44.65 -4.59 33.69
C SER A 226 -45.26 -3.57 32.65
N LYS A 227 -45.06 -3.89 31.33
CA LYS A 227 -46.08 -4.00 30.22
C LYS A 227 -46.45 -2.82 29.25
N LYS A 228 -46.40 -3.20 27.94
CA LYS A 228 -47.44 -3.13 26.85
C LYS A 228 -47.41 -2.08 25.69
N LYS A 229 -47.11 -2.62 24.48
CA LYS A 229 -47.89 -2.62 23.20
C LYS A 229 -48.58 -1.33 22.67
N LYS A 230 -48.37 -1.06 21.36
CA LYS A 230 -49.46 -0.96 20.34
C LYS A 230 -49.02 -1.15 18.87
N LYS A 231 -49.99 -1.33 17.96
CA LYS A 231 -49.88 -1.63 16.49
C LYS A 231 -50.73 -0.67 15.63
N SER A 232 -50.33 -0.40 14.39
CA SER A 232 -51.16 0.01 13.21
C SER A 232 -50.27 0.20 11.96
N LYS A 233 -50.45 -0.34 10.73
CA LYS A 233 -51.42 -1.24 10.02
C LYS A 233 -52.51 -0.61 9.10
N GLY A 234 -52.11 -0.18 7.89
CA GLY A 234 -52.96 0.07 6.69
C GLY A 234 -52.12 0.79 5.61
N LYS A 235 -52.11 0.54 4.28
CA LYS A 235 -52.87 -0.24 3.25
C LYS A 235 -53.58 0.67 2.21
N LYS A 236 -53.02 0.75 0.99
CA LYS A 236 -53.64 0.85 -0.37
C LYS A 236 -52.50 1.07 -1.39
N GLU A 237 -52.26 0.25 -2.43
CA GLU A 237 -53.06 -0.08 -3.63
C GLU A 237 -53.33 1.08 -4.60
N LYS A 238 -52.63 1.08 -5.75
CA LYS A 238 -53.25 1.26 -7.09
C LYS A 238 -52.41 0.65 -8.22
N LYS A 239 -53.09 -0.01 -9.17
CA LYS A 239 -52.59 -0.54 -10.46
C LYS A 239 -52.98 0.40 -11.61
N VAL A 240 -52.26 0.29 -12.74
CA VAL A 240 -52.66 0.39 -14.19
C VAL A 240 -51.33 0.56 -14.98
N LYS A 241 -50.86 -0.35 -15.85
CA LYS A 241 -51.26 -0.70 -17.25
C LYS A 241 -51.24 0.49 -18.23
N LYS A 242 -50.85 0.41 -19.51
CA LYS A 242 -50.08 -0.52 -20.38
C LYS A 242 -49.86 0.26 -21.72
N GLU A 243 -49.26 -0.39 -22.73
CA GLU A 243 -49.14 0.00 -24.15
C GLU A 243 -47.92 0.90 -24.44
N ASP A 244 -46.90 0.47 -25.21
CA ASP A 244 -46.80 -0.17 -26.56
C ASP A 244 -46.79 0.88 -27.69
N GLY A 245 -45.78 0.81 -28.58
CA GLY A 245 -45.59 1.73 -29.71
C GLY A 245 -44.20 1.63 -30.34
N ASP A 246 -44.06 0.81 -31.37
CA ASP A 246 -42.94 0.79 -32.32
C ASP A 246 -42.93 2.07 -33.21
N GLU A 247 -41.78 2.43 -33.78
CA GLU A 247 -41.48 2.27 -35.22
C GLU A 247 -40.16 2.97 -35.63
N ASP A 248 -39.60 2.48 -36.73
CA ASP A 248 -38.30 2.77 -37.35
C ASP A 248 -38.00 4.25 -37.67
N GLU A 249 -36.72 4.58 -37.91
CA GLU A 249 -36.31 5.08 -39.23
C GLU A 249 -34.78 4.95 -39.48
N GLU A 250 -34.37 5.15 -40.74
CA GLU A 250 -33.19 4.54 -41.37
C GLU A 250 -32.15 5.59 -41.85
N MET A 251 -30.94 5.11 -42.18
CA MET A 251 -29.89 5.73 -43.02
C MET A 251 -29.11 6.97 -42.54
N GLY A 252 -27.82 6.99 -42.93
CA GLY A 252 -26.89 8.10 -42.70
C GLY A 252 -25.42 7.73 -43.00
N ASP A 253 -25.12 7.30 -44.22
CA ASP A 253 -23.76 7.07 -44.74
C ASP A 253 -23.00 8.39 -45.03
N VAL A 254 -21.74 8.27 -45.52
CA VAL A 254 -20.78 9.29 -46.03
C VAL A 254 -20.27 10.36 -45.03
N ASP A 255 -19.02 10.85 -45.09
CA ASP A 255 -17.83 10.60 -45.95
C ASP A 255 -16.55 10.80 -45.07
N GLU A 256 -15.26 10.82 -45.46
CA GLU A 256 -14.53 10.99 -46.74
C GLU A 256 -13.09 10.39 -46.54
N ASP A 257 -12.44 9.85 -47.60
CA ASP A 257 -10.96 9.68 -47.80
C ASP A 257 -10.07 8.81 -46.85
N GLY A 258 -8.93 8.24 -47.29
CA GLY A 258 -8.28 8.22 -48.60
C GLY A 258 -6.75 8.04 -48.51
N GLU A 259 -6.13 7.62 -49.62
CA GLU A 259 -4.67 7.61 -49.91
C GLU A 259 -3.77 6.51 -49.27
N GLU A 260 -3.48 5.48 -50.09
CA GLU A 260 -2.19 4.78 -50.12
C GLU A 260 -1.13 5.69 -50.77
N GLU A 261 0.16 5.56 -50.45
CA GLU A 261 1.27 5.71 -51.43
C GLU A 261 2.53 4.94 -50.96
N GLN A 262 3.48 4.77 -51.89
CA GLN A 262 4.59 3.81 -51.91
C GLN A 262 5.94 4.41 -51.50
N ASP A 263 6.94 3.53 -51.31
CA ASP A 263 8.39 3.60 -51.67
C ASP A 263 9.15 4.96 -51.48
N ASP A 264 10.40 5.01 -50.99
CA ASP A 264 11.56 4.51 -51.74
C ASP A 264 12.89 4.43 -50.93
N GLU A 265 13.95 4.00 -51.61
CA GLU A 265 15.22 3.42 -51.12
C GLU A 265 16.33 4.35 -50.53
N SER A 266 17.24 3.73 -49.74
CA SER A 266 18.73 3.78 -49.90
C SER A 266 19.37 2.82 -48.87
N GLU A 267 20.10 1.76 -49.25
CA GLU A 267 21.50 1.74 -49.77
C GLU A 267 22.53 2.25 -48.71
N ASP A 268 23.65 1.58 -48.39
CA ASP A 268 24.28 0.37 -48.99
C ASP A 268 25.35 -0.30 -48.05
N GLU A 269 26.03 -1.31 -48.61
CA GLU A 269 27.32 -1.94 -48.25
C GLU A 269 27.35 -3.28 -47.47
N GLU A 270 27.56 -4.35 -48.25
CA GLU A 270 28.07 -5.68 -47.86
C GLU A 270 29.53 -5.59 -47.33
N GLU A 271 30.09 -6.55 -46.59
CA GLU A 271 30.66 -7.84 -47.03
C GLU A 271 31.35 -8.50 -45.79
N SER A 272 31.78 -9.77 -45.72
CA SER A 272 31.45 -11.04 -46.39
C SER A 272 32.13 -12.20 -45.60
N ASN A 273 31.73 -13.47 -45.84
CA ASN A 273 32.41 -14.73 -45.43
C ASN A 273 32.58 -15.05 -43.90
N GLY A 274 32.38 -16.27 -43.38
CA GLY A 274 31.88 -17.54 -43.93
C GLY A 274 32.85 -18.73 -43.82
N LYS A 275 32.62 -19.70 -42.89
CA LYS A 275 32.80 -21.17 -43.12
C LYS A 275 32.49 -22.12 -41.93
N LYS A 276 31.50 -22.98 -42.21
CA LYS A 276 31.08 -24.31 -41.67
C LYS A 276 32.09 -25.28 -40.98
N ARG A 277 31.52 -26.04 -40.01
CA ARG A 277 31.77 -27.48 -39.63
C ARG A 277 33.05 -27.79 -38.78
N LYS A 278 33.13 -28.86 -37.95
CA LYS A 278 32.43 -30.18 -37.93
C LYS A 278 32.44 -30.88 -36.53
N LYS A 279 31.53 -31.85 -36.32
CA LYS A 279 31.37 -32.71 -35.11
C LYS A 279 32.52 -33.71 -34.83
N LYS A 280 32.63 -34.18 -33.58
CA LYS A 280 32.98 -35.58 -33.22
C LYS A 280 32.29 -36.01 -31.91
N ALA A 281 32.09 -37.32 -31.69
CA ALA A 281 31.30 -37.89 -30.59
C ALA A 281 31.82 -39.26 -30.11
N SER A 282 31.66 -39.55 -28.81
CA SER A 282 31.76 -40.84 -28.10
C SER A 282 31.62 -40.58 -26.58
N SER A 283 31.19 -41.47 -25.69
CA SER A 283 30.45 -42.75 -25.77
C SER A 283 29.95 -43.12 -24.35
N SER A 284 28.97 -44.02 -24.24
CA SER A 284 28.31 -44.41 -22.98
C SER A 284 29.20 -45.12 -21.92
N SER A 285 28.95 -44.87 -20.63
CA SER A 285 28.87 -45.93 -19.60
C SER A 285 28.19 -45.44 -18.31
N LYS A 286 27.58 -46.37 -17.56
CA LYS A 286 26.92 -46.16 -16.25
C LYS A 286 27.21 -47.37 -15.35
N PRO A 287 27.56 -47.16 -14.08
CA PRO A 287 27.09 -48.07 -13.02
C PRO A 287 26.45 -47.29 -11.85
N ALA A 288 25.92 -48.02 -10.87
CA ALA A 288 24.86 -47.54 -9.99
C ALA A 288 25.25 -47.29 -8.52
N LYS A 289 24.37 -46.53 -7.84
CA LYS A 289 24.12 -46.48 -6.39
C LYS A 289 25.29 -46.19 -5.44
N LYS A 290 25.17 -45.07 -4.72
CA LYS A 290 25.17 -45.07 -3.24
C LYS A 290 24.31 -43.93 -2.70
N ALA A 291 23.29 -44.27 -1.91
CA ALA A 291 22.50 -43.29 -1.19
C ALA A 291 23.35 -42.70 -0.05
N LYS A 292 23.28 -41.38 0.14
CA LYS A 292 23.67 -40.72 1.39
C LYS A 292 22.55 -39.80 1.82
N THR A 293 21.91 -40.17 2.91
CA THR A 293 21.02 -39.33 3.69
C THR A 293 21.79 -38.12 4.21
N SER A 294 21.42 -36.92 3.78
CA SER A 294 21.83 -35.66 4.40
C SER A 294 20.61 -35.04 5.08
N LYS A 295 20.66 -35.00 6.41
CA LYS A 295 19.69 -34.42 7.36
C LYS A 295 18.82 -33.33 6.77
N SER A 296 17.50 -33.47 6.97
CA SER A 296 16.59 -32.35 7.08
C SER A 296 17.16 -31.34 8.08
N LYS A 297 17.58 -30.18 7.58
CA LYS A 297 17.87 -29.01 8.41
C LYS A 297 16.52 -28.36 8.68
N LYS A 298 15.97 -28.58 9.87
CA LYS A 298 14.79 -27.86 10.36
C LYS A 298 15.15 -26.38 10.42
N GLY A 299 14.67 -25.59 9.45
CA GLY A 299 14.48 -24.17 9.65
C GLY A 299 13.16 -24.02 10.39
N ASP A 300 13.23 -23.56 11.64
CA ASP A 300 12.17 -22.69 12.14
C ASP A 300 12.32 -21.32 11.43
N ASP A 301 11.30 -20.46 11.53
CA ASP A 301 11.23 -19.09 10.96
C ASP A 301 10.78 -18.94 9.47
N ASP A 302 9.88 -19.80 8.97
CA ASP A 302 9.20 -19.63 7.66
C ASP A 302 7.65 -19.81 7.70
N ASP A 303 7.06 -20.03 8.88
CA ASP A 303 5.62 -20.37 9.01
C ASP A 303 4.72 -19.11 9.03
N ASP A 304 5.20 -18.02 9.65
CA ASP A 304 4.41 -16.83 9.97
C ASP A 304 4.12 -15.93 8.76
N THR A 305 4.84 -16.10 7.64
CA THR A 305 4.79 -15.19 6.47
C THR A 305 3.72 -15.54 5.44
N SER A 306 3.07 -16.70 5.57
CA SER A 306 2.20 -17.26 4.51
C SER A 306 0.69 -17.13 4.76
N GLY A 307 0.28 -16.88 6.00
CA GLY A 307 -1.13 -16.93 6.42
C GLY A 307 -1.95 -15.68 6.09
N VAL A 308 -3.26 -15.89 5.89
CA VAL A 308 -4.27 -14.84 5.82
C VAL A 308 -5.04 -14.80 7.14
N LEU A 309 -5.00 -13.65 7.81
CA LEU A 309 -5.76 -13.35 9.03
C LEU A 309 -6.92 -12.41 8.69
N ILE A 310 -8.11 -12.72 9.19
CA ILE A 310 -9.33 -11.95 8.96
C ILE A 310 -9.99 -11.72 10.32
N GLU A 311 -10.10 -10.45 10.70
CA GLU A 311 -10.87 -9.94 11.83
C GLU A 311 -12.06 -9.18 11.23
N MET A 312 -13.28 -9.51 11.64
CA MET A 312 -14.50 -8.96 11.04
C MET A 312 -15.61 -8.83 12.07
N ASN A 313 -15.99 -7.59 12.36
CA ASN A 313 -17.13 -7.22 13.18
C ASN A 313 -18.42 -7.23 12.35
N GLN A 314 -18.38 -6.64 11.16
CA GLN A 314 -19.51 -6.54 10.23
C GLN A 314 -19.09 -6.91 8.79
N HIS A 315 -20.06 -7.34 7.98
CA HIS A 315 -19.85 -7.54 6.53
C HIS A 315 -19.60 -6.20 5.84
N VAL A 316 -18.58 -6.14 5.01
CA VAL A 316 -18.18 -4.95 4.25
C VAL A 316 -18.01 -5.35 2.78
N SER A 317 -18.57 -4.57 1.87
CA SER A 317 -18.45 -4.81 0.42
C SER A 317 -18.35 -3.48 -0.32
N LEU A 318 -17.12 -3.08 -0.66
CA LEU A 318 -16.83 -1.81 -1.31
C LEU A 318 -16.08 -2.00 -2.63
N THR A 319 -16.25 -1.06 -3.55
CA THR A 319 -15.59 -1.09 -4.87
C THR A 319 -14.48 -0.04 -4.93
N PHE A 320 -13.31 -0.39 -5.44
CA PHE A 320 -12.14 0.48 -5.53
C PHE A 320 -11.52 0.47 -6.92
N SER A 321 -10.77 1.53 -7.26
CA SER A 321 -10.02 1.61 -8.50
C SER A 321 -8.75 0.74 -8.44
N LEU A 322 -8.63 -0.22 -9.36
CA LEU A 322 -7.48 -1.14 -9.43
C LEU A 322 -6.17 -0.40 -9.72
N LYS A 323 -6.22 0.73 -10.44
CA LYS A 323 -5.05 1.58 -10.74
C LYS A 323 -4.31 2.00 -9.45
N TYR A 324 -5.03 2.43 -8.42
CA TYR A 324 -4.43 2.84 -7.15
C TYR A 324 -3.90 1.64 -6.37
N LEU A 325 -4.66 0.54 -6.30
CA LEU A 325 -4.24 -0.66 -5.57
C LEU A 325 -3.00 -1.32 -6.18
N VAL A 326 -2.86 -1.32 -7.52
CA VAL A 326 -1.64 -1.75 -8.22
C VAL A 326 -0.44 -0.90 -7.81
N ASN A 327 -0.62 0.43 -7.71
CA ASN A 327 0.43 1.35 -7.26
C ASN A 327 0.81 1.10 -5.79
N PHE A 328 -0.17 1.02 -4.88
CA PHE A 328 0.06 0.71 -3.46
C PHE A 328 0.79 -0.62 -3.27
N SER A 329 0.54 -1.61 -4.13
CA SER A 329 1.18 -2.93 -4.06
C SER A 329 2.71 -2.91 -4.25
N LYS A 330 3.29 -1.80 -4.72
CA LYS A 330 4.76 -1.60 -4.83
C LYS A 330 5.43 -1.52 -3.45
N SER A 331 4.67 -1.13 -2.41
CA SER A 331 5.11 -1.18 -1.01
C SER A 331 5.30 -2.60 -0.46
N GLY A 332 4.91 -3.65 -1.19
CA GLY A 332 5.30 -5.03 -0.87
C GLY A 332 6.82 -5.29 -0.91
N SER A 333 7.61 -4.35 -1.41
CA SER A 333 9.09 -4.37 -1.30
C SER A 333 9.62 -3.91 0.06
N LEU A 334 8.79 -3.21 0.85
CA LEU A 334 9.09 -2.72 2.20
C LEU A 334 8.66 -3.73 3.28
N ALA A 335 7.47 -4.32 3.13
CA ALA A 335 6.87 -5.23 4.11
C ALA A 335 6.34 -6.52 3.48
N ASN A 336 6.59 -7.66 4.14
CA ASN A 336 6.16 -8.99 3.69
C ASN A 336 4.64 -9.23 3.83
N LYS A 337 3.99 -8.51 4.76
CA LYS A 337 2.54 -8.53 4.98
C LYS A 337 1.96 -7.14 4.65
N VAL A 338 0.74 -7.14 4.11
CA VAL A 338 -0.09 -5.95 3.92
C VAL A 338 -1.37 -6.13 4.73
N GLN A 339 -1.92 -5.02 5.20
CA GLN A 339 -3.16 -4.98 5.94
C GLN A 339 -4.18 -4.07 5.24
N LEU A 340 -5.38 -4.59 5.03
CA LEU A 340 -6.53 -3.89 4.48
C LEU A 340 -7.53 -3.65 5.61
N MET A 341 -7.87 -2.39 5.86
CA MET A 341 -8.81 -1.96 6.89
C MET A 341 -9.98 -1.23 6.22
N MET A 342 -11.20 -1.70 6.50
CA MET A 342 -12.41 -1.33 5.75
C MET A 342 -13.62 -1.16 6.68
N SER A 343 -14.43 -0.14 6.41
CA SER A 343 -15.82 0.03 6.87
C SER A 343 -16.58 0.75 5.74
N ASN A 344 -17.92 0.60 5.68
CA ASN A 344 -18.70 1.03 4.52
C ASN A 344 -18.71 2.55 4.29
N ASP A 345 -18.54 3.36 5.35
CA ASP A 345 -18.64 4.82 5.32
C ASP A 345 -17.27 5.55 5.30
N VAL A 346 -16.16 4.81 5.20
CA VAL A 346 -14.79 5.36 5.36
C VAL A 346 -13.83 4.90 4.24
N PRO A 347 -12.77 5.65 3.93
CA PRO A 347 -11.75 5.22 2.97
C PRO A 347 -11.11 3.88 3.36
N LEU A 348 -10.81 3.04 2.36
CA LEU A 348 -9.98 1.86 2.55
C LEU A 348 -8.58 2.30 2.97
N LEU A 349 -8.11 1.77 4.10
CA LEU A 349 -6.73 1.91 4.54
C LEU A 349 -5.93 0.67 4.15
N VAL A 350 -4.91 0.86 3.31
CA VAL A 350 -3.90 -0.14 2.95
C VAL A 350 -2.61 0.19 3.68
N ALA A 351 -2.23 -0.61 4.66
CA ALA A 351 -1.05 -0.39 5.50
C ALA A 351 0.04 -1.43 5.26
N TYR A 352 1.29 -0.97 5.16
CA TYR A 352 2.51 -1.77 5.16
C TYR A 352 3.40 -1.29 6.31
N GLU A 353 3.65 -2.16 7.28
CA GLU A 353 4.50 -1.89 8.44
C GLU A 353 5.87 -2.56 8.25
N PHE A 354 6.94 -1.82 8.52
CA PHE A 354 8.32 -2.28 8.41
C PHE A 354 9.12 -1.83 9.64
N ASP A 355 10.28 -2.43 9.91
CA ASP A 355 11.03 -2.30 11.18
C ASP A 355 11.30 -0.87 11.68
N GLN A 356 11.22 0.13 10.80
CA GLN A 356 11.59 1.53 11.04
C GLN A 356 10.40 2.50 10.91
N GLY A 357 9.18 2.00 10.67
CA GLY A 357 8.00 2.82 10.49
C GLY A 357 6.92 2.19 9.62
N HIS A 358 6.17 3.00 8.88
CA HIS A 358 5.05 2.52 8.07
C HIS A 358 4.81 3.36 6.82
N ILE A 359 4.14 2.76 5.85
CA ILE A 359 3.46 3.46 4.76
C ILE A 359 1.99 3.04 4.71
N ARG A 360 1.12 4.04 4.74
CA ARG A 360 -0.33 3.93 4.81
C ARG A 360 -0.93 4.67 3.63
N TYR A 361 -1.83 4.01 2.91
CA TYR A 361 -2.58 4.60 1.82
C TYR A 361 -4.07 4.59 2.16
N TYR A 362 -4.72 5.73 1.98
CA TYR A 362 -6.16 5.89 2.14
C TYR A 362 -6.76 6.08 0.76
N LEU A 363 -7.81 5.31 0.42
CA LEU A 363 -8.44 5.35 -0.89
C LEU A 363 -9.96 5.41 -0.74
N ALA A 364 -10.57 6.46 -1.28
CA ALA A 364 -12.03 6.56 -1.31
C ALA A 364 -12.65 5.42 -2.14
N PRO A 365 -13.77 4.82 -1.70
CA PRO A 365 -14.50 3.87 -2.52
C PRO A 365 -15.08 4.56 -3.76
N LYS A 366 -15.16 3.82 -4.87
CA LYS A 366 -16.04 4.20 -5.98
C LYS A 366 -17.48 4.09 -5.50
N ILE A 367 -18.16 5.23 -5.43
CA ILE A 367 -19.62 5.28 -5.28
C ILE A 367 -20.22 4.61 -6.53
N GLY A 368 -21.11 3.64 -6.32
CA GLY A 368 -21.91 3.08 -7.40
C GLY A 368 -23.11 3.97 -7.70
N ASP A 369 -23.50 4.05 -8.97
CA ASP A 369 -24.82 4.52 -9.35
C ASP A 369 -25.86 3.43 -8.96
N ASP A 370 -26.41 3.53 -7.74
CA ASP A 370 -27.54 2.71 -7.25
C ASP A 370 -28.89 3.08 -7.91
#